data_AF-A0A1G6XRL7-F1
#
_entry.id   AF-A0A1G6XRL7-F1
#
_cell.length_a   1.000
_cell.length_b   1.000
_cell.length_c   1.000
_cell.angle_alpha   90.00
_cell.angle_beta   90.00
_cell.angle_gamma   90.00
#
_symmetry.space_group_name_H-M   'P 1'
#
loop_
_entity.id
_entity.type
_entity.pdbx_description
1 polymer ?
#
loop_
_entity_poly.entity_id
_entity_poly.type
_entity_poly.pdbx_seq_one_letter_code
_entity_poly.pdbx_strand_id
1 'polypeptide(L)'
;MLRDYLGKRSLTDIRTTLRNLVNHAMMEELLTRNVVGLTKVPKPKRRPPRKSRRWSNEQARRFLSSARDDGDPMYVAYLLVILLAMRKGEALGVPVDATDNVLDVGWQLQRVGGGCCTGRLRPRRPTARSRCSRW
;
A
#
# COMPACT_ATOMS: atom_id res chain seq x y z
N MET A 1 -24.02 -9.50 -14.22
CA MET A 1 -23.00 -10.56 -14.39
C MET A 1 -21.65 -10.16 -13.79
N LEU A 2 -20.79 -9.31 -14.40
CA LEU A 2 -19.51 -8.91 -13.76
C LEU A 2 -19.64 -8.03 -12.50
N ARG A 3 -20.80 -7.38 -12.31
CA ARG A 3 -21.08 -6.52 -11.15
C ARG A 3 -21.26 -7.30 -9.84
N ASP A 4 -21.54 -8.59 -9.94
CA ASP A 4 -21.99 -9.40 -8.80
C ASP A 4 -20.82 -10.14 -8.13
N TYR A 5 -19.69 -10.31 -8.82
CA TYR A 5 -18.50 -11.01 -8.32
C TYR A 5 -17.32 -10.09 -7.94
N LEU A 6 -17.22 -8.90 -8.54
CA LEU A 6 -16.08 -8.01 -8.34
C LEU A 6 -16.41 -6.83 -7.43
N GLY A 7 -15.49 -6.55 -6.50
CA GLY A 7 -15.54 -5.34 -5.71
C GLY A 7 -15.54 -4.08 -6.58
N LYS A 8 -16.28 -3.05 -6.16
CA LYS A 8 -16.39 -1.78 -6.90
C LYS A 8 -15.05 -1.11 -7.17
N ARG A 9 -14.08 -1.26 -6.25
CA ARG A 9 -12.72 -0.76 -6.42
C ARG A 9 -12.00 -1.50 -7.55
N SER A 10 -12.03 -2.82 -7.53
CA SER A 10 -11.48 -3.67 -8.59
C SER A 10 -12.06 -3.34 -9.97
N LEU A 11 -13.39 -3.13 -10.06
CA LEU A 11 -14.01 -2.69 -11.32
C LEU A 11 -13.50 -1.33 -11.81
N THR A 12 -13.24 -0.40 -10.89
CA THR A 12 -12.69 0.92 -11.22
C THR A 12 -11.23 0.81 -11.66
N ASP A 13 -10.45 -0.03 -10.99
CA ASP A 13 -9.06 -0.28 -11.32
C ASP A 13 -8.93 -0.93 -12.71
N ILE A 14 -9.72 -1.98 -12.99
CA ILE A 14 -9.78 -2.63 -14.31
C ILE A 14 -10.16 -1.63 -15.41
N ARG A 15 -11.18 -0.80 -15.18
CA ARG A 15 -11.56 0.22 -16.16
C ARG A 15 -10.43 1.20 -16.41
N THR A 16 -9.71 1.59 -15.36
CA THR A 16 -8.62 2.57 -15.43
C THR A 16 -7.43 1.99 -16.20
N THR A 17 -7.04 0.73 -15.92
CA THR A 17 -5.97 0.05 -16.65
C THR A 17 -6.32 -0.13 -18.12
N LEU A 18 -7.53 -0.61 -18.43
CA LEU A 18 -8.01 -0.76 -19.81
C LEU A 18 -8.06 0.59 -20.55
N ARG A 19 -8.52 1.65 -19.88
CA ARG A 19 -8.57 2.98 -20.48
C ARG A 19 -7.18 3.48 -20.85
N ASN A 20 -6.20 3.28 -19.97
CA ASN A 20 -4.81 3.67 -20.21
C ASN A 20 -4.18 2.85 -21.34
N LEU A 21 -4.44 1.54 -21.38
CA LEU A 21 -3.94 0.66 -22.43
C LEU A 21 -4.50 1.06 -23.81
N VAL A 22 -5.80 1.32 -23.92
CA VAL A 22 -6.41 1.74 -25.19
C VAL A 22 -5.95 3.14 -25.59
N ASN A 23 -5.73 4.05 -24.63
CA ASN A 23 -5.11 5.34 -24.93
C ASN A 23 -3.69 5.18 -25.50
N HIS A 24 -2.90 4.26 -24.96
CA HIS A 24 -1.57 3.96 -25.49
C HIS A 24 -1.66 3.43 -26.94
N ALA A 25 -2.56 2.49 -27.20
CA ALA A 25 -2.79 1.97 -28.55
C ALA A 25 -3.28 3.04 -29.53
N MET A 26 -4.03 4.06 -29.07
CA MET A 26 -4.39 5.21 -29.90
C MET A 26 -3.18 6.10 -30.21
N MET A 27 -2.28 6.31 -29.26
CA MET A 27 -1.03 7.06 -29.48
C MET A 27 -0.10 6.36 -30.45
N GLU A 28 -0.14 5.03 -30.48
CA GLU A 28 0.57 4.18 -31.45
C GLU A 28 -0.23 3.96 -32.75
N GLU A 29 -1.35 4.67 -32.93
CA GLU A 29 -2.23 4.63 -34.11
C GLU A 29 -2.82 3.24 -34.44
N LEU A 30 -2.76 2.28 -33.52
CA LEU A 30 -3.35 0.95 -33.66
C LEU A 30 -4.89 0.97 -33.55
N LEU A 31 -5.43 1.98 -32.88
CA LEU A 31 -6.87 2.15 -32.67
C LEU A 31 -7.27 3.61 -32.92
N THR A 32 -8.44 3.79 -33.52
CA THR A 32 -8.97 5.13 -33.85
C THR A 32 -9.78 5.77 -32.71
N ARG A 33 -10.30 4.96 -31.76
CA ARG A 33 -11.18 5.47 -30.70
C ARG A 33 -11.15 4.64 -29.43
N ASN A 34 -11.16 5.32 -28.29
CA ASN A 34 -11.26 4.68 -26.98
C ASN A 34 -12.72 4.35 -26.59
N VAL A 35 -13.13 3.11 -26.82
CA VAL A 35 -14.45 2.60 -26.44
C VAL A 35 -14.62 2.48 -24.91
N VAL A 36 -13.53 2.24 -24.17
CA VAL A 36 -13.55 2.09 -22.71
C VAL A 36 -13.95 3.39 -22.02
N GLY A 37 -13.61 4.53 -22.63
CA GLY A 37 -14.05 5.85 -22.17
C GLY A 37 -15.58 6.00 -22.07
N LEU A 38 -16.31 5.34 -22.97
CA LEU A 38 -17.78 5.42 -23.09
C LEU A 38 -18.52 4.51 -22.11
N THR A 39 -17.83 3.53 -21.53
CA THR A 39 -18.46 2.58 -20.60
C THR A 39 -18.91 3.26 -19.30
N LYS A 40 -20.13 2.96 -18.84
CA LYS A 40 -20.67 3.50 -17.58
C LYS A 40 -20.36 2.54 -16.43
N VAL A 41 -19.25 2.76 -15.73
CA VAL A 41 -18.97 2.08 -14.45
C VAL A 41 -19.76 2.78 -13.35
N PRO A 42 -20.46 2.02 -12.47
CA PRO A 42 -21.19 2.62 -11.35
C PRO A 42 -20.21 3.43 -10.50
N LYS A 43 -20.45 4.74 -10.40
CA LYS A 43 -19.64 5.60 -9.54
C LYS A 43 -19.72 5.04 -8.11
N PRO A 44 -18.60 4.95 -7.38
CA PRO A 44 -18.67 4.60 -5.97
C PRO A 44 -19.59 5.64 -5.32
N LYS A 45 -20.70 5.19 -4.72
CA LYS A 45 -21.53 6.07 -3.87
C LYS A 45 -20.55 6.71 -2.89
N ARG A 46 -20.55 8.05 -2.81
CA ARG A 46 -19.81 8.78 -1.79
C ARG A 46 -20.21 8.15 -0.47
N ARG A 47 -19.32 7.33 0.10
CA ARG A 47 -19.58 6.80 1.44
C ARG A 47 -19.61 8.05 2.32
N PRO A 48 -20.61 8.20 3.21
CA PRO A 48 -20.51 9.23 4.23
C PRO A 48 -19.13 9.07 4.89
N PRO A 49 -18.43 10.17 5.21
CA PRO A 49 -17.12 10.08 5.85
C PRO A 49 -17.30 9.10 7.01
N ARG A 50 -16.65 7.93 6.88
CA ARG A 50 -16.75 6.90 7.92
C ARG A 50 -16.34 7.63 9.18
N LYS A 51 -17.25 7.71 10.18
CA LYS A 51 -16.96 8.31 11.49
C LYS A 51 -15.57 7.81 11.85
N SER A 52 -14.66 8.77 11.90
CA SER A 52 -13.24 8.57 11.70
C SER A 52 -12.75 7.36 12.48
N ARG A 53 -12.34 6.28 11.79
CA ARG A 53 -11.58 5.16 12.38
C ARG A 53 -10.13 5.63 12.61
N ARG A 54 -9.95 6.84 13.12
CA ARG A 54 -8.67 7.37 13.58
C ARG A 54 -8.73 7.33 15.08
N TRP A 55 -7.66 6.85 15.69
CA TRP A 55 -7.55 6.82 17.13
C TRP A 55 -7.36 8.24 17.66
N SER A 56 -7.92 8.52 18.83
CA SER A 56 -7.46 9.65 19.63
C SER A 56 -6.06 9.36 20.17
N ASN A 57 -5.35 10.41 20.59
CA ASN A 57 -4.04 10.26 21.22
C ASN A 57 -4.10 9.34 22.45
N GLU A 58 -5.18 9.43 23.23
CA GLU A 58 -5.39 8.59 24.41
C GLU A 58 -5.58 7.11 24.06
N GLN A 59 -6.33 6.83 22.99
CA GLN A 59 -6.50 5.46 22.49
C GLN A 59 -5.16 4.87 22.02
N ALA A 60 -4.35 5.67 21.31
CA ALA A 60 -3.03 5.23 20.86
C ALA A 60 -2.07 4.96 22.04
N ARG A 61 -2.08 5.84 23.06
CA ARG A 61 -1.30 5.65 24.29
C ARG A 61 -1.71 4.40 25.03
N ARG A 62 -3.01 4.21 25.27
CA ARG A 62 -3.53 3.02 25.95
C ARG A 62 -3.15 1.72 25.23
N PHE A 63 -3.19 1.72 23.90
CA PHE A 63 -2.74 0.57 23.10
C PHE A 63 -1.25 0.28 23.30
N LEU A 64 -0.40 1.31 23.25
CA LEU A 64 1.04 1.15 23.44
C LEU A 64 1.40 0.71 24.87
N SER A 65 0.73 1.28 25.88
CA SER A 65 0.90 0.86 27.28
C SER A 65 0.54 -0.61 27.45
N SER A 66 -0.62 -1.04 26.95
CA SER A 66 -1.03 -2.45 27.00
C SER A 66 -0.01 -3.36 26.33
N ALA A 67 0.43 -3.04 25.10
CA ALA A 67 1.41 -3.86 24.39
C ALA A 67 2.77 -3.95 25.11
N ARG A 68 3.16 -2.89 25.84
CA ARG A 68 4.37 -2.88 26.66
C ARG A 68 4.20 -3.75 27.90
N ASP A 69 3.07 -3.64 28.59
CA ASP A 69 2.77 -4.37 29.82
C ASP A 69 2.66 -5.88 29.54
N ASP A 70 2.11 -6.25 28.38
CA ASP A 70 2.01 -7.64 27.91
C ASP A 70 3.35 -8.20 27.38
N GLY A 71 4.39 -7.36 27.26
CA GLY A 71 5.71 -7.77 26.75
C GLY A 71 5.71 -8.17 25.26
N ASP A 72 4.83 -7.59 24.44
CA ASP A 72 4.67 -7.97 23.03
C ASP A 72 5.97 -7.66 22.23
N PRO A 73 6.59 -8.66 21.57
CA PRO A 73 7.75 -8.46 20.70
C PRO A 73 7.51 -7.42 19.59
N MET A 74 6.27 -7.19 19.18
CA MET A 74 5.88 -6.20 18.17
C MET A 74 5.74 -4.77 18.70
N TYR A 75 5.93 -4.53 20.00
CA TYR A 75 5.82 -3.20 20.61
C TYR A 75 6.64 -2.13 19.88
N VAL A 76 7.89 -2.46 19.52
CA VAL A 76 8.77 -1.56 18.78
C VAL A 76 8.19 -1.24 17.39
N ALA A 77 7.66 -2.24 16.68
CA ALA A 77 7.02 -2.02 15.38
C ALA A 77 5.77 -1.13 15.49
N TYR A 78 5.00 -1.25 16.58
CA TYR A 78 3.85 -0.36 16.83
C TYR A 78 4.28 1.08 17.09
N LEU A 79 5.35 1.29 17.88
CA LEU A 79 5.93 2.62 18.10
C LEU A 79 6.37 3.28 16.79
N LEU A 80 7.08 2.54 15.93
CA LEU A 80 7.54 3.03 14.63
C LEU A 80 6.37 3.47 13.73
N VAL A 81 5.28 2.70 13.71
CA VAL A 81 4.08 3.03 12.91
C VAL A 81 3.34 4.24 13.47
N ILE A 82 3.19 4.35 14.80
CA ILE A 82 2.39 5.41 15.41
C ILE A 82 3.16 6.73 15.50
N LEU A 83 4.44 6.70 15.87
CA LEU A 83 5.25 7.90 16.12
C LEU A 83 5.94 8.41 14.86
N LEU A 84 6.52 7.52 14.05
CA LEU A 84 7.26 7.88 12.83
C LEU A 84 6.40 7.77 11.56
N ALA A 85 5.13 7.39 11.70
CA ALA A 85 4.20 7.17 10.60
C ALA A 85 4.74 6.19 9.52
N MET A 86 5.60 5.25 9.92
CA MET A 86 6.17 4.26 9.01
C MET A 86 5.10 3.32 8.46
N ARG A 87 5.25 2.89 7.20
CA ARG A 87 4.37 1.84 6.67
C ARG A 87 4.73 0.52 7.33
N LYS A 88 3.74 -0.36 7.54
CA LYS A 88 3.94 -1.70 8.13
C LYS A 88 5.12 -2.46 7.51
N GLY A 89 5.26 -2.43 6.18
CA GLY A 89 6.36 -3.12 5.50
C GLY A 89 7.73 -2.52 5.80
N GLU A 90 7.81 -1.21 6.01
CA GLU A 90 9.04 -0.50 6.37
C GLU A 90 9.39 -0.75 7.83
N ALA A 91 8.42 -0.69 8.74
CA ALA A 91 8.62 -0.95 10.17
C ALA A 91 9.10 -2.38 10.45
N LEU A 92 8.63 -3.36 9.67
CA LEU A 92 9.10 -4.74 9.73
C LEU A 92 10.39 -4.99 8.94
N GLY A 93 10.81 -4.05 8.10
CA GLY A 93 12.02 -4.14 7.28
C GLY A 93 13.24 -3.48 7.91
N VAL A 94 13.14 -3.02 9.17
CA VAL A 94 14.24 -2.39 9.90
C VAL A 94 15.34 -3.42 10.18
N PRO A 95 16.61 -3.12 9.84
CA PRO A 95 17.71 -4.03 10.15
C PRO A 95 17.93 -4.13 11.66
N VAL A 96 18.36 -5.31 12.12
CA VAL A 96 18.60 -5.60 13.55
C VAL A 96 19.71 -4.71 14.12
N ASP A 97 20.66 -4.30 13.28
CA ASP A 97 21.82 -3.47 13.65
C ASP A 97 21.52 -1.95 13.58
N ALA A 98 20.25 -1.55 13.59
CA ALA A 98 19.86 -0.14 13.68
C ALA A 98 20.12 0.41 15.10
N THR A 99 21.39 0.63 15.44
CA THR A 99 21.83 1.10 16.76
C THR A 99 22.04 2.61 16.85
N ASP A 100 21.99 3.34 15.73
CA ASP A 100 22.18 4.78 15.70
C ASP A 100 20.86 5.54 15.89
N ASN A 101 20.94 6.79 16.37
CA ASN A 101 19.80 7.71 16.47
C ASN A 101 19.18 8.08 15.10
N VAL A 102 19.70 7.51 14.00
CA VAL A 102 19.26 7.71 12.63
C VAL A 102 18.80 6.37 12.06
N LEU A 103 17.50 6.28 11.74
CA LEU A 103 16.92 5.10 11.10
C LEU A 103 16.87 5.32 9.58
N ASP A 104 17.71 4.61 8.82
CA ASP A 104 17.64 4.62 7.35
C ASP A 104 16.52 3.68 6.86
N VAL A 105 15.42 4.29 6.41
CA VAL A 105 14.28 3.57 5.85
C VAL A 105 14.53 3.33 4.36
N GLY A 106 15.35 2.31 4.07
CA GLY A 106 15.70 1.91 2.70
C GLY A 106 14.97 0.67 2.17
N TRP A 107 14.32 -0.10 3.04
CA TRP A 107 13.78 -1.43 2.71
C TRP A 107 12.35 -1.61 3.21
N GLN A 108 11.57 -2.41 2.49
CA GLN A 108 10.26 -2.87 2.93
C GLN A 108 10.15 -4.39 2.81
N LEU A 109 9.56 -5.01 3.84
CA LEU A 109 9.12 -6.40 3.80
C LEU A 109 7.73 -6.47 3.15
N GLN A 110 7.62 -7.25 2.07
CA GLN A 110 6.38 -7.51 1.36
C GLN A 110 6.11 -9.00 1.28
N ARG A 111 4.84 -9.39 1.35
CA ARG A 111 4.43 -10.78 1.10
C ARG A 111 3.95 -10.89 -0.34
N VAL A 112 4.64 -11.71 -1.13
CA VAL A 112 4.33 -11.95 -2.55
C VAL A 112 4.24 -13.45 -2.79
N GLY A 113 3.11 -13.92 -3.31
CA GLY A 113 2.93 -15.34 -3.68
C GLY A 113 3.14 -16.33 -2.53
N GLY A 114 2.72 -15.99 -1.31
CA GLY A 114 2.89 -16.84 -0.13
C GLY A 114 4.25 -16.72 0.57
N GLY A 115 5.27 -16.13 -0.06
CA GLY A 115 6.59 -15.89 0.53
C GLY A 115 6.77 -14.44 1.01
N CYS A 116 7.76 -14.24 1.89
CA CYS A 116 8.23 -12.91 2.26
C CYS A 116 9.38 -12.49 1.33
N CYS A 117 9.34 -11.26 0.87
CA CYS A 117 10.36 -10.68 0.02
C CYS A 117 10.68 -9.28 0.51
N THR A 118 11.96 -8.91 0.58
CA THR A 118 12.35 -7.52 0.81
C THR A 118 12.56 -6.82 -0.51
N GLY A 119 11.81 -5.74 -0.70
CA GLY A 119 12.04 -4.80 -1.79
C GLY A 119 12.75 -3.58 -1.25
N ARG A 120 13.80 -3.12 -1.93
CA ARG A 120 14.32 -1.77 -1.69
C ARG A 120 13.21 -0.77 -2.00
N LEU A 121 13.06 0.27 -1.16
CA LEU A 121 12.13 1.35 -1.43
C LEU A 121 12.46 1.96 -2.78
N ARG A 122 11.46 2.06 -3.65
CA ARG A 122 11.66 2.59 -4.99
C ARG A 122 12.03 4.07 -4.85
N PRO A 123 13.22 4.51 -5.30
CA PRO A 123 13.58 5.92 -5.24
C PRO A 123 12.56 6.73 -6.06
N ARG A 124 12.32 7.99 -5.64
CA ARG A 124 11.40 8.91 -6.35
C ARG A 124 11.79 9.12 -7.83
N ARG A 125 13.04 8.81 -8.21
CA ARG A 125 13.49 8.70 -9.60
C ARG A 125 13.68 7.22 -9.96
N PRO A 126 13.13 6.73 -11.07
CA PRO A 126 13.20 5.33 -11.42
C PRO A 126 14.59 4.99 -11.96
N THR A 127 15.46 4.44 -11.12
CA THR A 127 16.65 3.70 -11.56
C THR A 127 16.50 2.24 -11.18
N ALA A 128 16.46 1.39 -12.22
CA ALA A 128 16.54 -0.07 -12.21
C ALA A 128 15.46 -0.89 -11.46
N ARG A 129 15.22 -2.10 -11.99
CA ARG A 129 14.25 -3.08 -11.45
C ARG A 129 14.63 -3.45 -10.03
N SER A 130 13.74 -3.21 -9.08
CA SER A 130 13.84 -3.74 -7.72
C SER A 130 13.77 -5.27 -7.79
N ARG A 131 14.91 -5.96 -7.63
CA ARG A 131 14.92 -7.39 -7.34
C ARG A 131 14.38 -7.57 -5.92
N CYS A 132 13.31 -8.34 -5.79
CA CYS A 132 12.89 -8.89 -4.51
C CYS A 132 13.87 -10.03 -4.18
N SER A 133 14.71 -9.86 -3.18
CA SER A 133 15.40 -11.00 -2.57
C SER A 133 14.40 -11.76 -1.71
N ARG A 134 14.42 -13.09 -1.85
CA ARG A 134 13.59 -13.99 -1.06
C ARG A 134 14.26 -14.21 0.29
N TRP A 135 13.51 -14.08 1.37
CA TRP A 135 13.93 -14.45 2.72
C TRP A 135 13.76 -15.94 2.94
#